data_AF-A0A968FXV7-F1
#
_entry.id   AF-A0A968FXV7-F1
#
_cell.length_a   1.000
_cell.length_b   1.000
_cell.length_c   1.000
_cell.angle_alpha   90.00
_cell.angle_beta   90.00
_cell.angle_gamma   90.00
#
_symmetry.space_group_name_H-M   'P 1'
#
loop_
_entity.id
_entity.type
_entity.pdbx_description
1 polymer ?
#
loop_
_entity_poly.entity_id
_entity_poly.type
_entity_poly.pdbx_seq_one_letter_code
_entity_poly.pdbx_strand_id
1 'polypeptide(L)'
;MATYTKAADVETTQEDDPQARETLREVFGNTARWNENFKGFTADITVNINGKEESGTVTVKNAKEIEMTIQNEQAKEFAAENLASIAMHRGPRSFEESDGKYKLVFGDDGTHPMGRSIVMGGDGMGSFYRVKDGRIQQINRQTPRFSFSINIEESVKNAEGKFL
;
A
#
# COMPACT_ATOMS: atom_id res chain seq x y z
N MET A 1 9.77 2.20 -13.56
CA MET A 1 9.21 0.87 -14.03
C MET A 1 7.97 1.12 -14.88
N ALA A 2 7.66 0.30 -15.89
CA ALA A 2 6.43 0.47 -16.67
C ALA A 2 5.21 0.47 -15.74
N THR A 3 4.47 1.59 -15.71
CA THR A 3 3.24 1.73 -14.93
C THR A 3 2.22 0.73 -15.45
N TYR A 4 1.96 -0.32 -14.66
CA TYR A 4 0.84 -1.21 -14.92
C TYR A 4 -0.44 -0.49 -14.51
N THR A 5 -1.24 -0.10 -15.49
CA THR A 5 -2.62 0.33 -15.24
C THR A 5 -3.43 -0.89 -14.83
N LYS A 6 -3.99 -0.84 -13.62
CA LYS A 6 -4.91 -1.86 -13.13
C LYS A 6 -6.05 -2.07 -14.13
N ALA A 7 -6.39 -3.33 -14.43
CA ALA A 7 -7.66 -3.63 -15.09
C ALA A 7 -8.84 -3.12 -14.24
N ALA A 8 -9.96 -2.83 -14.89
CA ALA A 8 -11.17 -2.42 -14.20
C ALA A 8 -11.62 -3.50 -13.19
N ASP A 9 -12.29 -3.07 -12.13
CA ASP A 9 -13.01 -3.98 -11.24
C ASP A 9 -14.04 -4.78 -12.07
N VAL A 10 -14.28 -6.04 -11.71
CA VAL A 10 -15.11 -6.99 -12.45
C VAL A 10 -16.31 -7.44 -11.63
N GLU A 11 -17.38 -7.88 -12.28
CA GLU A 11 -18.50 -8.52 -11.59
C GLU A 11 -18.02 -9.78 -10.87
N THR A 12 -18.61 -10.05 -9.70
CA THR A 12 -18.33 -11.24 -8.91
C THR A 12 -19.62 -11.79 -8.33
N THR A 13 -19.74 -13.12 -8.32
CA THR A 13 -20.80 -13.85 -7.62
C THR A 13 -20.39 -14.21 -6.18
N GLN A 14 -19.21 -13.77 -5.74
CA GLN A 14 -18.72 -14.01 -4.39
C GLN A 14 -19.57 -13.24 -3.38
N GLU A 15 -20.14 -13.96 -2.42
CA GLU A 15 -20.79 -13.36 -1.27
C GLU A 15 -19.76 -12.77 -0.30
N ASP A 16 -20.18 -11.75 0.43
CA ASP A 16 -19.32 -11.08 1.39
C ASP A 16 -19.38 -11.78 2.75
N ASP A 17 -18.23 -12.23 3.26
CA ASP A 17 -18.11 -12.82 4.60
C ASP A 17 -17.91 -11.69 5.63
N PRO A 18 -18.86 -11.48 6.56
CA PRO A 18 -18.77 -10.42 7.55
C PRO A 18 -17.54 -10.54 8.46
N GLN A 19 -17.09 -11.76 8.77
CA GLN A 19 -15.94 -11.98 9.64
C GLN A 19 -14.63 -11.67 8.90
N ALA A 20 -14.52 -12.06 7.63
CA ALA A 20 -13.37 -11.70 6.80
C ALA A 20 -13.28 -10.18 6.60
N ARG A 21 -14.42 -9.53 6.35
CA ARG A 21 -14.52 -8.07 6.24
C ARG A 21 -14.06 -7.38 7.51
N GLU A 22 -14.56 -7.80 8.67
CA GLU A 22 -14.20 -7.16 9.94
C GLU A 22 -12.72 -7.37 10.27
N THR A 23 -12.18 -8.56 9.99
CA THR A 23 -10.75 -8.84 10.15
C THR A 23 -9.90 -7.89 9.30
N LEU A 24 -10.26 -7.69 8.02
CA LEU A 24 -9.50 -6.80 7.16
C LEU A 24 -9.70 -5.31 7.53
N ARG A 25 -10.89 -4.93 8.02
CA ARG A 25 -11.17 -3.59 8.55
C ARG A 25 -10.29 -3.28 9.77
N GLU A 26 -10.14 -4.21 10.69
CA GLU A 26 -9.25 -4.07 11.85
C GLU A 26 -7.79 -3.88 11.40
N VAL A 27 -7.30 -4.77 10.52
CA VAL A 27 -5.95 -4.69 9.94
C VAL A 27 -5.72 -3.36 9.22
N PHE A 28 -6.74 -2.89 8.49
CA PHE A 28 -6.71 -1.58 7.85
C PHE A 28 -6.55 -0.46 8.89
N GLY A 29 -7.34 -0.48 9.98
CA GLY A 29 -7.27 0.50 11.07
C GLY A 29 -5.94 0.51 11.82
N ASN A 30 -5.28 -0.66 11.91
CA ASN A 30 -3.96 -0.80 12.53
C ASN A 30 -2.81 -0.25 11.66
N THR A 31 -3.06 0.09 10.39
CA THR A 31 -2.05 0.65 9.48
C THR A 31 -2.04 2.18 9.58
N ALA A 32 -0.85 2.76 9.80
CA ALA A 32 -0.68 4.20 9.88
C ALA A 32 -0.95 4.87 8.53
N ARG A 33 -1.82 5.89 8.55
CA ARG A 33 -2.14 6.79 7.44
C ARG A 33 -2.11 8.23 7.94
N TRP A 34 -1.86 9.15 7.03
CA TRP A 34 -1.95 10.57 7.27
C TRP A 34 -3.40 10.96 7.54
N ASN A 35 -3.58 11.91 8.45
CA ASN A 35 -4.86 12.53 8.72
C ASN A 35 -5.37 13.26 7.46
N GLU A 36 -6.69 13.31 7.24
CA GLU A 36 -7.31 14.08 6.15
C GLU A 36 -6.92 15.57 6.13
N ASN A 37 -6.61 16.12 7.31
CA ASN A 37 -6.15 17.49 7.47
C ASN A 37 -4.65 17.67 7.26
N PHE A 38 -3.88 16.59 7.09
CA PHE A 38 -2.45 16.66 6.79
C PHE A 38 -2.24 17.23 5.39
N LYS A 39 -1.59 18.39 5.30
CA LYS A 39 -1.39 19.12 4.04
C LYS A 39 -0.05 18.81 3.36
N GLY A 40 0.66 17.80 3.85
CA GLY A 40 1.97 17.43 3.37
C GLY A 40 3.09 17.83 4.32
N PHE A 41 4.33 17.70 3.83
CA PHE A 41 5.54 18.06 4.57
C PHE A 41 6.58 18.68 3.65
N THR A 42 7.50 19.44 4.24
CA THR A 42 8.75 19.86 3.64
C THR A 42 9.89 19.25 4.43
N ALA A 43 10.92 18.76 3.75
CA ALA A 43 12.08 18.15 4.38
C ALA A 43 13.35 18.39 3.55
N ASP A 44 14.50 18.30 4.21
CA ASP A 44 15.76 18.05 3.52
C ASP A 44 15.76 16.62 2.99
N ILE A 45 16.29 16.42 1.79
CA ILE A 45 16.37 15.12 1.13
C ILE A 45 17.79 14.85 0.65
N THR A 46 18.24 13.63 0.87
CA THR A 46 19.45 13.07 0.25
C THR A 46 19.07 11.83 -0.54
N VAL A 47 19.43 11.81 -1.82
CA VAL A 47 19.22 10.67 -2.71
C VAL A 47 20.56 10.02 -2.97
N ASN A 48 20.69 8.74 -2.63
CA ASN A 48 21.88 7.95 -2.89
C ASN A 48 21.57 6.85 -3.90
N ILE A 49 22.15 6.94 -5.10
CA ILE A 49 22.06 5.91 -6.13
C ILE A 49 23.46 5.35 -6.37
N ASN A 50 23.68 4.11 -5.91
CA ASN A 50 24.96 3.40 -6.06
C ASN A 50 26.17 4.20 -5.53
N GLY A 51 26.01 4.87 -4.38
CA GLY A 51 27.07 5.66 -3.73
C GLY A 51 27.21 7.10 -4.26
N LYS A 52 26.41 7.51 -5.25
CA LYS A 52 26.35 8.89 -5.72
C LYS A 52 25.23 9.63 -5.00
N GLU A 53 25.61 10.65 -4.24
CA GLU A 53 24.68 11.43 -3.42
C GLU A 53 24.34 12.76 -4.07
N GLU A 54 23.05 13.09 -4.04
CA GLU A 54 22.51 14.39 -4.40
C GLU A 54 21.62 14.86 -3.25
N SER A 55 21.78 16.11 -2.83
CA SER A 55 21.00 16.68 -1.72
C SER A 55 20.19 17.88 -2.16
N GLY A 56 19.09 18.13 -1.46
CA GLY A 56 18.22 19.27 -1.69
C GLY A 56 17.10 19.31 -0.67
N THR A 57 16.00 19.93 -1.07
CA THR A 57 14.77 20.04 -0.29
C THR A 57 13.62 19.48 -1.10
N VAL A 58 12.62 18.93 -0.42
CA VAL A 58 11.40 18.41 -1.04
C VAL A 58 10.18 18.93 -0.30
N THR A 59 9.13 19.24 -1.05
CA THR A 59 7.79 19.49 -0.54
C THR A 59 6.85 18.44 -1.15
N VAL A 60 6.23 17.62 -0.30
CA VAL A 60 5.26 16.59 -0.69
C VAL A 60 3.90 17.01 -0.16
N LYS A 61 2.99 17.42 -1.03
CA LYS A 61 1.59 17.71 -0.64
C LYS A 61 0.70 16.48 -0.76
N ASN A 62 0.87 15.73 -1.85
CA ASN A 62 0.22 14.45 -2.11
C ASN A 62 1.01 13.67 -3.16
N ALA A 63 0.57 12.46 -3.50
CA ALA A 63 1.28 11.58 -4.44
C ALA A 63 1.47 12.17 -5.86
N LYS A 64 0.69 13.18 -6.25
CA LYS A 64 0.74 13.85 -7.56
C LYS A 64 1.39 15.23 -7.52
N GLU A 65 1.67 15.75 -6.32
CA GLU A 65 2.17 17.11 -6.13
C GLU A 65 3.40 17.08 -5.22
N ILE A 66 4.55 16.88 -5.87
CA ILE A 66 5.87 16.74 -5.26
C ILE A 66 6.81 17.71 -5.97
N GLU A 67 7.39 18.62 -5.21
CA GLU A 67 8.33 19.62 -5.70
C GLU A 67 9.68 19.42 -5.00
N MET A 68 10.80 19.49 -5.74
CA MET A 68 12.13 19.31 -5.16
C MET A 68 13.18 20.17 -5.85
N THR A 69 14.25 20.49 -5.13
CA THR A 69 15.36 21.32 -5.61
C THR A 69 16.54 20.50 -6.18
N ILE A 70 16.46 19.16 -6.16
CA ILE A 70 17.43 18.28 -6.80
C ILE A 70 17.47 18.57 -8.31
N GLN A 71 18.68 18.84 -8.83
CA GLN A 71 18.90 19.19 -10.24
C GLN A 71 19.21 17.97 -11.11
N ASN A 72 19.81 16.93 -10.54
CA ASN A 72 20.10 15.71 -11.27
C ASN A 72 18.80 14.98 -11.61
N GLU A 73 18.46 14.90 -12.90
CA GLU A 73 17.17 14.33 -13.36
C GLU A 73 16.97 12.86 -12.96
N GLN A 74 18.03 12.03 -12.96
CA GLN A 74 17.92 10.64 -12.54
C GLN A 74 17.60 10.53 -11.05
N ALA A 75 18.28 11.32 -10.20
CA ALA A 75 18.00 11.36 -8.77
C ALA A 75 16.61 11.92 -8.47
N LYS A 76 16.20 12.94 -9.22
CA LYS A 76 14.89 13.58 -9.12
C LYS A 76 13.75 12.62 -9.48
N GLU A 77 13.87 11.90 -10.60
CA GLU A 77 12.89 10.89 -11.03
C GLU A 77 12.78 9.76 -10.00
N PHE A 78 13.92 9.23 -9.55
CA PHE A 78 13.97 8.19 -8.53
C PHE A 78 13.29 8.63 -7.22
N ALA A 79 13.59 9.85 -6.74
CA ALA A 79 12.98 10.40 -5.54
C ALA A 79 11.47 10.61 -5.73
N ALA A 80 11.05 11.16 -6.86
CA ALA A 80 9.66 11.41 -7.17
C ALA A 80 8.83 10.12 -7.20
N GLU A 81 9.31 9.07 -7.86
CA GLU A 81 8.63 7.76 -7.91
C GLU A 81 8.44 7.17 -6.49
N ASN A 82 9.49 7.19 -5.66
CA ASN A 82 9.44 6.62 -4.32
C ASN A 82 8.55 7.43 -3.37
N LEU A 83 8.66 8.76 -3.38
CA LEU A 83 7.83 9.64 -2.56
C LEU A 83 6.36 9.61 -2.99
N ALA A 84 6.08 9.52 -4.29
CA ALA A 84 4.72 9.34 -4.80
C ALA A 84 4.12 8.02 -4.31
N SER A 85 4.90 6.93 -4.34
CA SER A 85 4.49 5.64 -3.79
C SER A 85 4.17 5.73 -2.29
N ILE A 86 5.06 6.32 -1.48
CA ILE A 86 4.84 6.53 -0.04
C ILE A 86 3.56 7.34 0.20
N ALA A 87 3.42 8.47 -0.48
CA ALA A 87 2.26 9.36 -0.32
C ALA A 87 0.95 8.68 -0.75
N MET A 88 0.97 7.84 -1.79
CA MET A 88 -0.20 7.06 -2.22
C MET A 88 -0.61 6.02 -1.17
N HIS A 89 0.35 5.37 -0.52
CA HIS A 89 0.08 4.34 0.48
C HIS A 89 -0.31 4.91 1.85
N ARG A 90 0.26 6.07 2.21
CA ARG A 90 0.00 6.76 3.49
C ARG A 90 -1.14 7.77 3.42
N GLY A 91 -1.52 8.22 2.23
CA GLY A 91 -2.56 9.22 2.06
C GLY A 91 -3.88 8.83 2.74
N PRO A 92 -4.68 9.84 3.11
CA PRO A 92 -5.96 9.60 3.76
C PRO A 92 -6.90 8.82 2.82
N ARG A 93 -7.52 7.77 3.36
CA ARG A 93 -8.60 7.02 2.72
C ARG A 93 -9.34 6.18 3.76
N SER A 94 -10.62 5.93 3.53
CA SER A 94 -11.42 4.99 4.31
C SER A 94 -11.17 3.54 3.89
N PHE A 95 -11.62 2.60 4.73
CA PHE A 95 -11.64 1.18 4.37
C PHE A 95 -12.58 0.95 3.19
N GLU A 96 -13.75 1.57 3.19
CA GLU A 96 -14.79 1.49 2.17
C GLU A 96 -14.30 1.93 0.78
N GLU A 97 -13.52 3.01 0.71
CA GLU A 97 -12.95 3.51 -0.55
C GLU A 97 -11.78 2.64 -1.07
N SER A 98 -11.24 1.77 -0.22
CA SER A 98 -10.06 0.95 -0.53
C SER A 98 -10.42 -0.53 -0.64
N ASP A 99 -9.97 -1.38 0.29
CA ASP A 99 -10.17 -2.83 0.21
C ASP A 99 -11.64 -3.21 0.52
N GLY A 100 -12.36 -2.37 1.26
CA GLY A 100 -13.75 -2.57 1.64
C GLY A 100 -14.75 -2.47 0.49
N LYS A 101 -14.38 -1.94 -0.68
CA LYS A 101 -15.25 -1.95 -1.87
C LYS A 101 -15.42 -3.33 -2.49
N TYR A 102 -14.54 -4.28 -2.15
CA TYR A 102 -14.58 -5.65 -2.64
C TYR A 102 -15.43 -6.55 -1.76
N LYS A 103 -15.82 -7.69 -2.31
CA LYS A 103 -16.39 -8.81 -1.56
C LYS A 103 -15.23 -9.55 -0.90
N LEU A 104 -15.28 -9.76 0.41
CA LEU A 104 -14.17 -10.30 1.17
C LEU A 104 -14.56 -11.67 1.74
N VAL A 105 -13.70 -12.67 1.55
CA VAL A 105 -13.89 -14.01 2.12
C VAL A 105 -12.57 -14.58 2.61
N PHE A 106 -12.62 -15.46 3.60
CA PHE A 106 -11.44 -16.24 3.95
C PHE A 106 -11.12 -17.25 2.85
N GLY A 107 -9.85 -17.32 2.44
CA GLY A 107 -9.39 -18.23 1.39
C GLY A 107 -8.85 -19.57 1.89
N ASP A 108 -8.60 -19.70 3.19
CA ASP A 108 -8.07 -20.93 3.82
C ASP A 108 -8.50 -21.08 5.28
N ASP A 109 -8.03 -22.16 5.91
CA ASP A 109 -8.31 -22.55 7.30
C ASP A 109 -7.47 -21.77 8.34
N GLY A 110 -6.57 -20.88 7.89
CA GLY A 110 -5.71 -20.10 8.77
C GLY A 110 -4.50 -20.83 9.34
N THR A 111 -4.19 -22.05 8.88
CA THR A 111 -3.02 -22.82 9.36
C THR A 111 -1.69 -22.35 8.76
N HIS A 112 -1.73 -21.51 7.72
CA HIS A 112 -0.53 -21.02 7.06
C HIS A 112 0.33 -20.15 8.00
N PRO A 113 1.67 -20.28 8.03
CA PRO A 113 2.54 -19.56 8.97
C PRO A 113 2.43 -18.03 8.92
N MET A 114 2.19 -17.48 7.73
CA MET A 114 1.97 -16.04 7.48
C MET A 114 0.54 -15.57 7.79
N GLY A 115 -0.30 -16.45 8.34
CA GLY A 115 -1.68 -16.16 8.71
C GLY A 115 -2.70 -16.47 7.62
N ARG A 116 -3.96 -16.25 7.99
CA ARG A 116 -5.14 -16.61 7.21
C ARG A 116 -5.27 -15.70 5.98
N SER A 117 -5.63 -16.28 4.85
CA SER A 117 -5.85 -15.50 3.63
C SER A 117 -7.23 -14.84 3.59
N ILE A 118 -7.29 -13.62 3.08
CA ILE A 118 -8.52 -12.89 2.75
C ILE A 118 -8.48 -12.55 1.26
N VAL A 119 -9.45 -13.09 0.52
CA VAL A 119 -9.58 -12.95 -0.94
C VAL A 119 -10.49 -11.78 -1.27
N MET A 120 -10.09 -10.95 -2.24
CA MET A 120 -10.85 -9.81 -2.75
C MET A 120 -11.59 -10.18 -4.04
N GLY A 121 -12.88 -10.46 -3.91
CA GLY A 121 -13.77 -10.70 -5.05
C GLY A 121 -14.09 -9.41 -5.80
N GLY A 122 -14.00 -9.47 -7.13
CA GLY A 122 -14.35 -8.36 -8.04
C GLY A 122 -13.21 -7.37 -8.29
N ASP A 123 -12.01 -7.63 -7.79
CA ASP A 123 -10.87 -6.70 -7.94
C ASP A 123 -10.17 -6.77 -9.31
N GLY A 124 -10.52 -7.74 -10.15
CA GLY A 124 -9.92 -7.94 -11.47
C GLY A 124 -8.44 -8.38 -11.45
N MET A 125 -7.87 -8.67 -10.28
CA MET A 125 -6.48 -9.09 -10.10
C MET A 125 -6.33 -10.40 -9.32
N GLY A 126 -7.43 -10.98 -8.84
CA GLY A 126 -7.40 -12.17 -7.99
C GLY A 126 -6.61 -11.92 -6.71
N SER A 127 -6.67 -10.71 -6.16
CA SER A 127 -5.85 -10.36 -5.01
C SER A 127 -6.28 -11.13 -3.77
N PHE A 128 -5.29 -11.51 -2.97
CA PHE A 128 -5.52 -11.91 -1.60
C PHE A 128 -4.40 -11.40 -0.71
N TYR A 129 -4.74 -11.12 0.54
CA TYR A 129 -3.78 -10.80 1.59
C TYR A 129 -3.68 -11.96 2.56
N ARG A 130 -2.49 -12.17 3.13
CA ARG A 130 -2.37 -12.97 4.36
C ARG A 130 -2.27 -12.02 5.55
N VAL A 131 -3.11 -12.25 6.55
CA VAL A 131 -3.19 -11.39 7.75
C VAL A 131 -2.87 -12.19 9.00
N LYS A 132 -2.06 -11.61 9.87
CA LYS A 132 -1.65 -12.19 11.16
C LYS A 132 -1.20 -11.07 12.09
N ASP A 133 -1.48 -11.20 13.38
CA ASP A 133 -1.03 -10.27 14.43
C ASP A 133 -1.46 -8.82 14.17
N GLY A 134 -2.69 -8.65 13.65
CA GLY A 134 -3.28 -7.34 13.39
C GLY A 134 -2.70 -6.58 12.20
N ARG A 135 -1.88 -7.22 11.35
CA ARG A 135 -1.31 -6.62 10.13
C ARG A 135 -1.37 -7.54 8.91
N ILE A 136 -1.16 -6.96 7.73
CA ILE A 136 -0.87 -7.72 6.51
C ILE A 136 0.57 -8.26 6.60
N GLN A 137 0.74 -9.54 6.31
CA GLN A 137 2.04 -10.23 6.25
C GLN A 137 2.46 -10.50 4.80
N GLN A 138 1.47 -10.68 3.91
CA GLN A 138 1.73 -10.93 2.49
C GLN A 138 0.64 -10.31 1.63
N ILE A 139 1.03 -9.75 0.50
CA ILE A 139 0.13 -9.27 -0.56
C ILE A 139 0.38 -10.10 -1.81
N ASN A 140 -0.68 -10.66 -2.39
CA ASN A 140 -0.60 -11.42 -3.63
C ASN A 140 -1.52 -10.81 -4.66
N ARG A 141 -1.02 -10.63 -5.88
CA ARG A 141 -1.79 -10.10 -7.00
C ARG A 141 -1.37 -10.75 -8.30
N GLN A 142 -2.32 -10.82 -9.23
CA GLN A 142 -2.09 -11.25 -10.59
C GLN A 142 -2.46 -10.15 -11.59
N THR A 143 -1.63 -10.02 -12.61
CA THR A 143 -1.91 -9.22 -13.81
C THR A 143 -1.94 -10.15 -15.02
N PRO A 144 -2.41 -9.70 -16.19
CA PRO A 144 -2.31 -10.49 -17.42
C PRO A 144 -0.88 -10.87 -17.82
N ARG A 145 0.13 -10.14 -17.33
CA ARG A 145 1.54 -10.31 -17.73
C ARG A 145 2.40 -11.03 -16.69
N PHE A 146 2.07 -10.88 -15.41
CA PHE A 146 2.84 -11.45 -14.30
C PHE A 146 2.01 -11.52 -13.03
N SER A 147 2.38 -12.44 -12.14
CA SER A 147 1.91 -12.50 -10.76
C SER A 147 3.04 -12.08 -9.83
N PHE A 148 2.70 -11.48 -8.70
CA PHE A 148 3.66 -11.09 -7.70
C PHE A 148 3.14 -11.28 -6.29
N SER A 149 4.09 -11.53 -5.38
CA SER A 149 3.87 -11.62 -3.95
C SER A 149 4.83 -10.68 -3.25
N ILE A 150 4.31 -9.87 -2.32
CA ILE A 150 5.09 -9.00 -1.45
C ILE A 150 5.02 -9.60 -0.05
N ASN A 151 6.16 -10.01 0.49
CA ASN A 151 6.29 -10.41 1.89
C ASN A 151 6.67 -9.18 2.72
N ILE A 152 5.94 -8.94 3.81
CA ILE A 152 6.22 -7.87 4.75
C ILE A 152 6.95 -8.50 5.93
N GLU A 153 8.28 -8.49 5.88
CA GLU A 153 9.10 -9.13 6.90
C GLU A 153 9.03 -8.36 8.23
N GLU A 154 9.17 -7.04 8.17
CA GLU A 154 9.21 -6.18 9.34
C GLU A 154 8.28 -4.97 9.19
N SER A 155 7.74 -4.51 10.32
CA SER A 155 7.02 -3.24 10.43
C SER A 155 7.38 -2.60 11.76
N VAL A 156 7.52 -1.28 11.76
CA VAL A 156 7.71 -0.50 12.98
C VAL A 156 6.39 0.14 13.35
N LYS A 157 6.12 0.29 14.64
CA LYS A 157 4.96 1.04 15.13
C LYS A 157 5.30 2.52 15.29
N ASN A 158 4.39 3.40 14.85
CA ASN A 158 4.48 4.82 15.16
C ASN A 158 4.11 5.10 16.63
N ALA A 159 4.15 6.37 17.05
CA ALA A 159 3.79 6.80 18.41
C ALA A 159 2.33 6.49 18.80
N GLU A 160 1.45 6.24 17.83
CA GLU A 160 0.06 5.85 18.04
C GLU A 160 -0.13 4.32 18.11
N GLY A 161 0.96 3.54 18.01
CA GLY A 161 0.92 2.08 18.01
C GLY A 161 0.50 1.44 16.68
N LYS A 162 0.39 2.23 15.60
CA LYS A 162 0.00 1.76 14.26
C LYS A 162 1.21 1.34 13.44
N PHE A 163 1.04 0.30 12.63
CA PHE A 163 2.08 -0.24 11.75
C PHE A 163 2.40 0.74 10.61
N LEU A 164 3.69 0.99 10.43
CA LEU A 164 4.26 1.59 9.24
C LEU A 164 4.48 0.49 8.20
#